data_AF-A0A2D8GIN8-F1
#
_entry.id   AF-A0A2D8GIN8-F1
#
_cell.length_a   1.000
_cell.length_b   1.000
_cell.length_c   1.000
_cell.angle_alpha   90.00
_cell.angle_beta   90.00
_cell.angle_gamma   90.00
#
_symmetry.space_group_name_H-M   'P 1'
#
loop_
_entity.id
_entity.type
_entity.pdbx_description
1 polymer ?
#
loop_
_entity_poly.entity_id
_entity_poly.type
_entity_poly.pdbx_seq_one_letter_code
_entity_poly.pdbx_strand_id
1 'polypeptide(L)'
;MTVSDTTPTREGYSFTGWNTAADGTGVDYSADSTYTLPASGTDTLYAQWDPNTVTLAYDANGGSGAPNDQSGDSFSDVTVSDTTPTREGYSFTGWNTAADGTGVDYPADSTYTLPASGTDTLYAQWNENPSPDPVPYDPPVVVPPPVSEPADPTPGNPSYTG
;
A
#
# COMPACT_ATOMS: atom_id res chain seq x y z
N MET A 1 -44.63 -28.00 12.73
CA MET A 1 -43.57 -27.94 11.72
C MET A 1 -42.69 -26.78 12.12
N THR A 2 -41.52 -27.05 12.71
CA THR A 2 -40.56 -26.00 13.08
C THR A 2 -39.92 -25.50 11.81
N VAL A 3 -40.17 -24.23 11.47
CA VAL A 3 -39.45 -23.53 10.42
C VAL A 3 -38.00 -23.45 10.88
N SER A 4 -37.07 -23.91 10.05
CA SER A 4 -35.64 -23.96 10.37
C SER A 4 -35.13 -22.59 10.80
N ASP A 5 -34.58 -22.53 12.00
CA ASP A 5 -34.06 -21.36 12.72
C ASP A 5 -32.67 -20.92 12.21
N THR A 6 -32.49 -20.94 10.89
CA THR A 6 -31.21 -20.56 10.28
C THR A 6 -31.43 -19.31 9.46
N THR A 7 -30.98 -18.17 9.98
CA THR A 7 -30.83 -16.94 9.21
C THR A 7 -30.05 -17.26 7.94
N PRO A 8 -30.56 -16.89 6.75
CA PRO A 8 -29.85 -17.14 5.51
C PRO A 8 -28.51 -16.41 5.53
N THR A 9 -27.51 -16.95 4.82
CA THR A 9 -26.20 -16.32 4.68
C THR A 9 -25.86 -16.09 3.22
N ARG A 10 -25.24 -14.95 2.92
CA ARG A 10 -24.68 -14.62 1.61
C ARG A 10 -23.31 -14.00 1.83
N GLU A 11 -22.27 -14.60 1.26
CA GLU A 11 -20.89 -14.13 1.43
C GLU A 11 -20.75 -12.68 0.96
N GLY A 12 -20.16 -11.82 1.80
CA GLY A 12 -20.02 -10.38 1.57
C GLY A 12 -21.27 -9.53 1.74
N TYR A 13 -22.36 -10.10 2.25
CA TYR A 13 -23.59 -9.36 2.52
C TYR A 13 -24.15 -9.65 3.91
N SER A 14 -24.80 -8.65 4.48
CA SER A 14 -25.60 -8.74 5.70
C SER A 14 -27.07 -8.94 5.34
N PHE A 15 -27.71 -9.93 5.97
CA PHE A 15 -29.14 -10.17 5.81
C PHE A 15 -29.94 -9.05 6.48
N THR A 16 -30.81 -8.37 5.73
CA THR A 16 -31.60 -7.24 6.25
C THR A 16 -33.05 -7.62 6.56
N GLY A 17 -33.57 -8.65 5.90
CA GLY A 17 -34.94 -9.11 6.09
C GLY A 17 -35.51 -9.79 4.84
N TRP A 18 -36.82 -9.93 4.82
CA TRP A 18 -37.56 -10.53 3.73
C TRP A 18 -38.45 -9.49 3.03
N ASN A 19 -38.68 -9.63 1.74
CA ASN A 19 -39.61 -8.79 0.98
C ASN A 19 -40.54 -9.65 0.10
N THR A 20 -41.76 -9.18 -0.17
CA THR A 20 -42.71 -9.90 -1.06
C THR A 20 -42.34 -9.81 -2.55
N ALA A 21 -41.38 -8.97 -2.91
CA ALA A 21 -40.86 -8.82 -4.26
C ALA A 21 -39.33 -8.98 -4.26
N ALA A 22 -38.80 -9.60 -5.32
CA ALA A 22 -37.37 -9.87 -5.42
C ALA A 22 -36.51 -8.61 -5.50
N ASP A 23 -37.04 -7.54 -6.09
CA ASP A 23 -36.39 -6.24 -6.25
C ASP A 23 -36.52 -5.31 -5.04
N GLY A 24 -37.12 -5.79 -3.94
CA GLY A 24 -37.32 -5.01 -2.72
C GLY A 24 -38.47 -4.00 -2.80
N THR A 25 -39.24 -3.95 -3.90
CA THR A 25 -40.35 -2.98 -4.05
C THR A 25 -41.65 -3.41 -3.36
N GLY A 26 -41.68 -4.62 -2.81
CA GLY A 26 -42.82 -5.18 -2.10
C GLY A 26 -42.90 -4.75 -0.64
N VAL A 27 -43.56 -5.57 0.19
CA VAL A 27 -43.68 -5.34 1.63
C VAL A 27 -42.49 -5.95 2.35
N ASP A 28 -41.82 -5.15 3.18
CA ASP A 28 -40.71 -5.60 4.02
C ASP A 28 -41.18 -6.31 5.29
N TYR A 29 -40.45 -7.36 5.65
CA TYR A 29 -40.57 -8.09 6.90
C TYR A 29 -39.17 -8.17 7.53
N SER A 30 -39.05 -7.78 8.80
CA SER A 30 -37.78 -7.95 9.51
C SER A 30 -37.45 -9.43 9.67
N ALA A 31 -36.16 -9.74 9.88
CA ALA A 31 -35.67 -11.11 10.05
C ALA A 31 -36.48 -11.93 11.08
N ASP A 32 -36.87 -11.29 12.19
CA ASP A 32 -37.58 -11.92 13.31
C ASP A 32 -39.11 -11.76 13.24
N SER A 33 -39.64 -11.20 12.14
CA SER A 33 -41.08 -10.97 11.99
C SER A 33 -41.84 -12.29 11.83
N THR A 34 -43.03 -12.35 12.42
CA THR A 34 -43.98 -13.44 12.15
C THR A 34 -44.71 -13.17 10.84
N TYR A 35 -44.58 -14.11 9.90
CA TYR A 35 -45.27 -14.05 8.62
C TYR A 35 -46.46 -15.02 8.62
N THR A 36 -47.66 -14.52 8.31
CA THR A 36 -48.87 -15.35 8.21
C THR A 36 -49.14 -15.68 6.75
N LEU A 37 -49.14 -16.97 6.42
CA LEU A 37 -49.44 -17.46 5.07
C LEU A 37 -50.86 -17.05 4.61
N PRO A 38 -51.03 -16.63 3.35
CA PRO A 38 -52.33 -16.37 2.76
C PRO A 38 -53.15 -17.67 2.64
N ALA A 39 -54.48 -17.52 2.56
CA ALA A 39 -55.41 -18.65 2.43
C ALA A 39 -55.20 -19.52 1.18
N SER A 40 -54.45 -19.02 0.20
CA SER A 40 -53.99 -19.76 -0.99
C SER A 40 -52.96 -20.85 -0.67
N GLY A 41 -52.38 -20.87 0.54
CA GLY A 41 -51.55 -21.94 1.06
C GLY A 41 -50.06 -21.85 0.71
N THR A 42 -49.66 -20.95 -0.18
CA THR A 42 -48.24 -20.69 -0.52
C THR A 42 -48.00 -19.21 -0.78
N ASP A 43 -46.87 -18.69 -0.32
CA ASP A 43 -46.33 -17.40 -0.73
C ASP A 43 -44.80 -17.50 -0.87
N THR A 44 -44.19 -16.57 -1.61
CA THR A 44 -42.75 -16.49 -1.81
C THR A 44 -42.23 -15.19 -1.23
N LEU A 45 -41.28 -15.30 -0.30
CA LEU A 45 -40.53 -14.17 0.23
C LEU A 45 -39.10 -14.21 -0.31
N TYR A 46 -38.54 -13.04 -0.54
CA TYR A 46 -37.21 -12.85 -1.09
C TYR A 46 -36.31 -12.22 -0.03
N ALA A 47 -35.19 -12.87 0.27
CA ALA A 47 -34.20 -12.35 1.19
C ALA A 47 -33.56 -11.08 0.61
N GLN A 48 -33.51 -10.03 1.41
CA GLN A 48 -32.87 -8.77 1.11
C GLN A 48 -31.53 -8.66 1.84
N TRP A 49 -30.60 -7.94 1.23
CA TRP A 49 -29.18 -7.98 1.56
C TRP A 49 -28.52 -6.61 1.37
N ASP A 50 -27.71 -6.19 2.34
CA ASP A 50 -26.82 -5.04 2.20
C ASP A 50 -25.37 -5.54 2.05
N PRO A 51 -24.55 -4.98 1.15
CA PRO A 51 -23.14 -5.34 1.06
C PRO A 51 -22.42 -4.96 2.36
N ASN A 52 -21.49 -5.81 2.79
CA ASN A 52 -20.65 -5.48 3.93
C ASN A 52 -19.60 -4.43 3.53
N THR A 53 -19.31 -3.49 4.43
CA THR A 53 -18.15 -2.60 4.26
C THR A 53 -16.86 -3.33 4.63
N VAL A 54 -15.88 -3.27 3.75
CA VAL A 54 -14.56 -3.90 3.89
C VAL A 54 -13.45 -2.90 3.60
N THR A 55 -12.20 -3.28 3.92
CA THR A 55 -11.06 -2.37 3.89
C THR A 55 -9.90 -2.91 3.05
N LEU A 56 -9.25 -2.03 2.31
CA LEU A 56 -7.93 -2.23 1.71
C LEU A 56 -6.92 -1.37 2.50
N ALA A 57 -6.00 -2.04 3.19
CA ALA A 57 -4.94 -1.41 3.95
C ALA A 57 -3.62 -1.39 3.18
N TYR A 58 -2.73 -0.49 3.59
CA TYR A 58 -1.42 -0.32 2.97
C TYR A 58 -0.30 -0.40 4.01
N ASP A 59 0.66 -1.28 3.76
CA ASP A 59 1.84 -1.45 4.60
C ASP A 59 3.09 -1.03 3.82
N ALA A 60 3.84 -0.07 4.36
CA ALA A 60 5.09 0.40 3.74
C ALA A 60 6.19 -0.68 3.74
N ASN A 61 5.98 -1.84 4.36
CA ASN A 61 6.83 -3.02 4.30
C ASN A 61 8.32 -2.70 4.58
N GLY A 62 8.56 -2.14 5.77
CA GLY A 62 9.87 -1.66 6.19
C GLY A 62 10.24 -0.24 5.73
N GLY A 63 9.38 0.41 4.93
CA GLY A 63 9.44 1.84 4.63
C GLY A 63 8.59 2.69 5.58
N SER A 64 8.27 3.91 5.13
CA SER A 64 7.38 4.86 5.83
C SER A 64 6.55 5.68 4.83
N GLY A 65 5.47 6.30 5.31
CA GLY A 65 4.61 7.14 4.47
C GLY A 65 3.68 6.36 3.52
N ALA A 66 3.21 5.18 3.94
CA ALA A 66 2.10 4.51 3.25
C ALA A 66 0.83 5.39 3.28
N PRO A 67 -0.05 5.27 2.28
CA PRO A 67 -1.34 5.94 2.27
C PRO A 67 -2.24 5.44 3.40
N ASN A 68 -3.33 6.19 3.62
CA ASN A 68 -4.40 5.73 4.51
C ASN A 68 -5.16 4.56 3.88
N ASP A 69 -5.76 3.75 4.74
CA ASP A 69 -6.66 2.68 4.33
C ASP A 69 -7.86 3.21 3.52
N GLN A 70 -8.32 2.40 2.58
CA GLN A 70 -9.51 2.64 1.78
C GLN A 70 -10.61 1.68 2.21
N SER A 71 -11.87 2.14 2.22
CA SER A 71 -13.01 1.28 2.49
C SER A 71 -14.00 1.33 1.32
N GLY A 72 -14.71 0.22 1.12
CA GLY A 72 -15.75 0.11 0.10
C GLY A 72 -16.67 -1.07 0.37
N ASP A 73 -17.63 -1.27 -0.51
CA ASP A 73 -18.53 -2.40 -0.46
C ASP A 73 -17.78 -3.70 -0.83
N SER A 74 -18.17 -4.81 -0.22
CA SER A 74 -17.61 -6.12 -0.56
C SER A 74 -17.73 -6.38 -2.07
N PHE A 75 -16.66 -6.91 -2.67
CA PHE A 75 -16.54 -7.14 -4.12
C PHE A 75 -16.61 -5.90 -5.02
N SER A 76 -16.68 -4.69 -4.45
CA SER A 76 -16.56 -3.48 -5.26
C SER A 76 -15.10 -3.21 -5.63
N ASP A 77 -14.92 -2.47 -6.71
CA ASP A 77 -13.62 -2.05 -7.20
C ASP A 77 -13.21 -0.72 -6.56
N VAL A 78 -11.96 -0.64 -6.13
CA VAL A 78 -11.29 0.60 -5.70
C VAL A 78 -10.06 0.87 -6.54
N THR A 79 -9.63 2.13 -6.59
CA THR A 79 -8.38 2.52 -7.23
C THR A 79 -7.24 2.45 -6.22
N VAL A 80 -6.19 1.71 -6.55
CA VAL A 80 -4.95 1.62 -5.77
C VAL A 80 -4.30 2.99 -5.67
N SER A 81 -3.91 3.38 -4.45
CA SER A 81 -3.35 4.71 -4.19
C SER A 81 -2.06 4.98 -4.99
N ASP A 82 -1.94 6.20 -5.48
CA ASP A 82 -0.75 6.77 -6.13
C ASP A 82 0.32 7.26 -5.15
N THR A 83 0.02 7.24 -3.85
CA THR A 83 0.96 7.65 -2.81
C THR A 83 2.17 6.75 -2.81
N THR A 84 3.35 7.35 -2.99
CA THR A 84 4.63 6.65 -3.05
C THR A 84 5.30 6.68 -1.67
N PRO A 85 5.38 5.55 -0.95
CA PRO A 85 6.09 5.47 0.32
C PRO A 85 7.61 5.62 0.11
N THR A 86 8.35 5.81 1.20
CA THR A 86 9.82 5.96 1.16
C THR A 86 10.55 4.97 2.05
N ARG A 87 11.72 4.53 1.59
CA ARG A 87 12.65 3.66 2.35
C ARG A 87 14.09 4.01 2.00
N GLU A 88 14.90 4.33 3.01
CA GLU A 88 16.29 4.78 2.83
C GLU A 88 17.13 3.73 2.10
N GLY A 89 17.78 4.12 1.01
CA GLY A 89 18.61 3.21 0.20
C GLY A 89 17.82 2.33 -0.77
N TYR A 90 16.50 2.51 -0.91
CA TYR A 90 15.65 1.75 -1.83
C TYR A 90 14.79 2.67 -2.72
N SER A 91 14.29 2.11 -3.82
CA SER A 91 13.28 2.70 -4.70
C SER A 91 12.00 1.88 -4.63
N PHE A 92 10.86 2.54 -4.45
CA PHE A 92 9.54 1.90 -4.49
C PHE A 92 9.23 1.36 -5.89
N THR A 93 8.78 0.11 -5.99
CA THR A 93 8.47 -0.54 -7.27
C THR A 93 6.98 -0.73 -7.52
N GLY A 94 6.16 -0.68 -6.47
CA GLY A 94 4.73 -0.92 -6.54
C GLY A 94 4.20 -1.61 -5.28
N TRP A 95 2.92 -1.93 -5.29
CA TRP A 95 2.24 -2.66 -4.23
C TRP A 95 2.14 -4.15 -4.59
N ASN A 96 2.17 -5.04 -3.59
CA ASN A 96 2.01 -6.48 -3.79
C ASN A 96 1.09 -7.07 -2.72
N THR A 97 0.31 -8.11 -3.04
CA THR A 97 -0.59 -8.78 -2.08
C THR A 97 0.15 -9.62 -1.02
N ALA A 98 1.47 -9.78 -1.14
CA ALA A 98 2.32 -10.45 -0.18
C ALA A 98 3.55 -9.60 0.17
N ALA A 99 3.91 -9.57 1.45
CA ALA A 99 5.05 -8.80 1.93
C ALA A 99 6.40 -9.22 1.29
N ASP A 100 6.53 -10.51 0.96
CA ASP A 100 7.73 -11.09 0.35
C ASP A 100 7.78 -10.95 -1.18
N GLY A 101 6.78 -10.30 -1.79
CA GLY A 101 6.71 -10.08 -3.24
C GLY A 101 6.27 -11.31 -4.04
N THR A 102 5.87 -12.41 -3.40
CA THR A 102 5.39 -13.62 -4.11
C THR A 102 3.94 -13.54 -4.56
N GLY A 103 3.23 -12.48 -4.15
CA GLY A 103 1.84 -12.22 -4.48
C GLY A 103 1.66 -11.57 -5.85
N VAL A 104 0.51 -10.94 -6.04
CA VAL A 104 0.16 -10.21 -7.26
C VAL A 104 0.59 -8.76 -7.12
N ASP A 105 1.29 -8.25 -8.14
CA ASP A 105 1.70 -6.85 -8.22
C ASP A 105 0.56 -5.94 -8.66
N TYR A 106 0.43 -4.80 -7.98
CA TYR A 106 -0.52 -3.74 -8.27
C TYR A 106 0.24 -2.40 -8.41
N PRO A 107 0.32 -1.82 -9.62
CA PRO A 107 0.87 -0.49 -9.78
C PRO A 107 -0.11 0.56 -9.21
N ALA A 108 0.41 1.76 -8.95
CA ALA A 108 -0.42 2.94 -8.66
C ALA A 108 -1.50 3.14 -9.74
N ASP A 109 -2.66 3.67 -9.33
CA ASP A 109 -3.83 3.94 -10.18
C ASP A 109 -4.48 2.71 -10.82
N SER A 110 -4.03 1.50 -10.48
CA SER A 110 -4.69 0.26 -10.92
C SER A 110 -5.98 -0.01 -10.16
N THR A 111 -6.81 -0.90 -10.72
CA THR A 111 -8.04 -1.35 -10.06
C THR A 111 -7.76 -2.54 -9.15
N TYR A 112 -8.33 -2.51 -7.94
CA TYR A 112 -8.30 -3.60 -6.98
C TYR A 112 -9.73 -3.95 -6.56
N THR A 113 -10.09 -5.23 -6.64
CA THR A 113 -11.41 -5.71 -6.19
C THR A 113 -11.34 -6.09 -4.72
N LEU A 114 -12.17 -5.47 -3.90
CA LEU A 114 -12.21 -5.68 -2.46
C LEU A 114 -12.67 -7.10 -2.07
N PRO A 115 -12.20 -7.63 -0.93
CA PRO A 115 -12.58 -8.97 -0.49
C PRO A 115 -14.05 -9.06 -0.09
N ALA A 116 -14.53 -10.28 0.11
CA ALA A 116 -15.86 -10.54 0.65
C ALA A 116 -16.05 -10.02 2.09
N SER A 117 -14.99 -9.97 2.89
CA SER A 117 -15.10 -9.57 4.29
C SER A 117 -13.74 -9.18 4.85
N GLY A 118 -13.75 -8.34 5.88
CA GLY A 118 -12.53 -8.00 6.63
C GLY A 118 -11.65 -7.01 5.89
N THR A 119 -10.34 -7.29 5.91
CA THR A 119 -9.30 -6.38 5.42
C THR A 119 -8.27 -7.14 4.62
N ASP A 120 -8.01 -6.68 3.40
CA ASP A 120 -6.83 -7.06 2.64
C ASP A 120 -5.73 -6.01 2.83
N THR A 121 -4.48 -6.41 2.68
CA THR A 121 -3.33 -5.51 2.83
C THR A 121 -2.42 -5.61 1.61
N LEU A 122 -2.09 -4.46 1.05
CA LEU A 122 -1.06 -4.32 0.03
C LEU A 122 0.25 -3.87 0.65
N TYR A 123 1.33 -4.55 0.29
CA TYR A 123 2.67 -4.33 0.82
C TYR A 123 3.54 -3.65 -0.21
N ALA A 124 4.21 -2.58 0.18
CA ALA A 124 5.16 -1.90 -0.69
C ALA A 124 6.33 -2.83 -1.05
N GLN A 125 6.70 -2.85 -2.32
CA GLN A 125 7.87 -3.57 -2.81
C GLN A 125 8.99 -2.59 -3.15
N TRP A 126 10.23 -3.06 -2.99
CA TRP A 126 11.41 -2.21 -2.94
C TRP A 126 12.56 -2.82 -3.73
N ASN A 127 13.24 -2.00 -4.53
CA ASN A 127 14.54 -2.34 -5.12
C ASN A 127 15.65 -1.56 -4.41
N GLU A 128 16.76 -2.21 -4.06
CA GLU A 128 17.93 -1.51 -3.53
C GLU A 128 18.46 -0.50 -4.55
N ASN A 129 18.72 0.71 -4.07
CA ASN A 129 19.39 1.72 -4.87
C ASN A 129 20.85 1.28 -5.08
N PRO A 130 21.43 1.55 -6.25
CA PRO A 130 22.86 1.29 -6.45
C PRO A 130 23.66 2.05 -5.39
N SER A 131 24.63 1.36 -4.77
CA SER A 131 25.59 2.02 -3.89
C SER A 131 26.28 3.13 -4.69
N PRO A 132 26.42 4.36 -4.16
CA PRO A 132 27.24 5.34 -4.82
C PRO A 132 28.65 4.76 -4.98
N ASP A 133 29.19 4.80 -6.20
CA ASP A 133 30.58 4.39 -6.43
C ASP A 133 31.47 5.08 -5.40
N PRO A 134 32.43 4.37 -4.78
CA PRO A 134 33.37 5.01 -3.88
C PRO A 134 34.03 6.17 -4.64
N VAL A 135 33.89 7.38 -4.11
CA VAL A 135 34.63 8.53 -4.64
C VAL A 135 36.10 8.12 -4.73
N PRO A 136 36.77 8.29 -5.89
CA PRO A 136 38.20 8.05 -5.97
C PRO A 136 38.85 8.88 -4.86
N TYR A 137 39.60 8.23 -3.98
CA TYR A 137 40.39 8.95 -2.99
C TYR A 137 41.34 9.87 -3.76
N ASP A 138 41.09 11.18 -3.71
CA ASP A 138 42.03 12.19 -4.19
C ASP A 138 43.00 12.46 -3.03
N PRO A 139 44.22 11.86 -3.04
CA PRO A 139 45.20 12.16 -2.01
C PRO A 139 45.46 13.67 -2.03
N PRO A 140 45.65 14.32 -0.86
CA PRO A 140 46.05 15.72 -0.84
C PRO A 140 47.28 15.89 -1.72
N VAL A 141 47.22 16.87 -2.65
CA VAL A 141 48.38 17.24 -3.47
C VAL A 141 49.53 17.49 -2.51
N VAL A 142 50.54 16.62 -2.54
CA VAL A 142 51.77 16.85 -1.80
C VAL A 142 52.42 18.06 -2.45
N VAL A 143 52.18 19.24 -1.90
CA VAL A 143 52.87 20.45 -2.31
C VAL A 143 54.35 20.20 -2.01
N PRO A 144 55.22 20.10 -3.04
CA PRO A 144 56.64 19.91 -2.80
C PRO A 144 57.13 21.09 -1.94
N PRO A 145 58.05 20.85 -0.98
CA PRO A 145 58.63 21.93 -0.20
C PRO A 145 59.19 22.99 -1.16
N PRO A 146 59.12 24.28 -0.81
CA PRO A 146 59.71 25.32 -1.64
C PRO A 146 61.17 24.96 -1.89
N VAL A 147 61.56 24.95 -3.17
CA VAL A 147 62.95 24.75 -3.55
C VAL A 147 63.74 25.83 -2.84
N SER A 148 64.70 25.45 -2.00
CA SER A 148 65.58 26.42 -1.37
C SER A 148 66.26 27.23 -2.46
N GLU A 149 66.01 28.53 -2.47
CA GLU A 149 66.65 29.46 -3.38
C GLU A 149 68.18 29.32 -3.21
N PRO A 150 68.96 29.20 -4.29
CA PRO A 150 70.41 29.12 -4.18
C PRO A 150 70.92 30.38 -3.46
N ALA A 151 71.83 30.19 -2.52
CA ALA A 151 72.45 31.29 -1.79
C ALA A 151 73.00 32.34 -2.78
N ASP A 152 72.62 33.60 -2.56
CA ASP A 152 73.14 34.76 -3.27
C ASP A 152 74.69 34.72 -3.21
N PRO A 153 75.42 34.81 -4.34
CA PRO A 153 76.87 34.82 -4.30
C PRO A 153 77.36 35.94 -3.39
N THR A 154 78.08 35.58 -2.34
CA THR A 154 78.73 36.52 -1.43
C THR A 154 79.52 37.56 -2.23
N PRO A 155 79.33 38.88 -1.98
CA PRO A 155 80.11 39.91 -2.66
C PRO A 155 81.60 39.67 -2.44
N GLY A 156 82.36 39.62 -3.53
CA GLY A 156 83.81 39.46 -3.50
C GLY A 156 84.47 40.58 -2.69
N ASN A 157 85.28 40.21 -1.72
CA ASN A 157 86.07 41.13 -0.92
C ASN A 157 87.08 41.88 -1.82
N PRO A 158 87.06 43.22 -1.91
CA PRO A 158 88.09 43.93 -2.65
C PRO A 158 89.43 43.84 -1.90
N SER A 159 90.39 43.21 -2.54
CA SER A 159 91.80 43.18 -2.13
C SER A 159 92.37 44.61 -2.09
N TYR A 160 92.78 45.05 -0.91
CA TYR A 160 93.60 46.26 -0.73
C TYR A 160 95.06 45.94 -1.08
N THR A 161 95.62 46.67 -2.04
CA THR A 161 97.06 46.75 -2.28
C THR A 161 97.47 48.21 -2.48
N GLY A 162 98.45 48.67 -1.69
CA GLY A 162 99.23 49.89 -1.94
C GLY A 162 98.98 51.01 -0.95
#